data_AF-A0A1E4ZZ70-F1
#
_entry.id   AF-A0A1E4ZZ70-F1
#
_cell.length_a   1.000
_cell.length_b   1.000
_cell.length_c   1.000
_cell.angle_alpha   90.00
_cell.angle_beta   90.00
_cell.angle_gamma   90.00
#
_symmetry.space_group_name_H-M   'P 1'
#
loop_
_entity.id
_entity.type
_entity.pdbx_description
1 polymer ?
#
loop_
_entity_poly.entity_id
_entity_poly.type
_entity_poly.pdbx_seq_one_letter_code
_entity_poly.pdbx_strand_id
1 'polypeptide(L)'
;MLIEKAGYTSFRIVKYDTGNSFTVNNKHFLNAFQNKQMSTQPDFIVEYAHFLGDHYKKELKSDNIGVFVEGYISLNGRISKPYIDPRIDLLKVKDGFEHKTWILPFEDEIKGL
;
A
#
# COMPACT_ATOMS: atom_id res chain seq x y z
N MET A 1 1.70 -16.69 -17.88
CA MET A 1 1.50 -15.27 -17.52
C MET A 1 2.49 -14.45 -18.35
N LEU A 2 2.04 -13.40 -19.06
CA LEU A 2 2.91 -12.57 -19.93
C LEU A 2 3.52 -11.34 -19.21
N ILE A 3 3.24 -11.20 -17.91
CA ILE A 3 3.63 -10.05 -17.09
C ILE A 3 4.34 -10.56 -15.83
N GLU A 4 5.42 -9.91 -15.44
CA GLU A 4 6.11 -10.09 -14.18
C GLU A 4 6.00 -8.80 -13.36
N LYS A 5 5.70 -8.95 -12.07
CA LYS A 5 5.65 -7.85 -11.10
C LYS A 5 6.46 -8.22 -9.87
N ALA A 6 7.33 -7.31 -9.44
CA ALA A 6 8.00 -7.38 -8.16
C ALA A 6 7.65 -6.12 -7.37
N GLY A 7 7.16 -6.29 -6.15
CA GLY A 7 6.62 -5.20 -5.35
C GLY A 7 7.25 -5.15 -3.96
N TYR A 8 7.30 -3.94 -3.42
CA TYR A 8 7.67 -3.67 -2.03
C TYR A 8 6.67 -2.69 -1.44
N THR A 9 6.18 -2.99 -0.24
CA THR A 9 5.26 -2.12 0.50
C THR A 9 5.67 -2.01 1.96
N SER A 10 5.65 -0.78 2.48
CA SER A 10 5.89 -0.46 3.88
C SER A 10 4.73 0.38 4.41
N PHE A 11 4.01 -0.14 5.40
CA PHE A 11 2.87 0.53 6.00
C PHE A 11 3.27 1.32 7.24
N ARG A 12 2.70 2.50 7.40
CA ARG A 12 2.90 3.36 8.56
C ARG A 12 1.55 3.78 9.12
N ILE A 13 1.40 3.59 10.43
CA ILE A 13 0.25 4.08 11.19
C ILE A 13 0.61 5.44 11.76
N VAL A 14 -0.23 6.44 11.52
CA VAL A 14 -0.07 7.80 12.03
C VAL A 14 -1.18 8.07 13.03
N LYS A 15 -0.83 8.54 14.23
CA LYS A 15 -1.79 9.04 15.20
C LYS A 15 -1.98 10.53 14.97
N TYR A 16 -3.19 10.96 14.60
CA TYR A 16 -3.43 12.36 14.24
C TYR A 16 -3.44 13.31 15.44
N ASP A 17 -3.69 12.79 16.64
CA ASP A 17 -3.70 13.56 17.90
C ASP A 17 -2.31 14.11 18.28
N THR A 18 -1.27 13.32 18.02
CA THR A 18 0.11 13.58 18.46
C THR A 18 1.06 13.79 17.29
N GLY A 19 0.67 13.43 16.07
CA GLY A 19 1.54 13.39 14.90
C GLY A 19 2.56 12.25 14.91
N ASN A 20 2.59 11.44 15.98
CA ASN A 20 3.49 10.29 16.09
C ASN A 20 3.11 9.20 15.10
N SER A 21 4.10 8.45 14.63
CA SER A 21 3.88 7.36 13.70
C SER A 21 4.84 6.20 13.92
N PHE A 22 4.43 5.01 13.48
CA PHE A 22 5.25 3.82 13.54
C PHE A 22 5.00 2.93 12.32
N THR A 23 6.02 2.18 11.92
CA THR A 23 5.96 1.27 10.78
C THR A 23 5.46 -0.10 11.21
N VAL A 24 4.66 -0.73 10.35
CA VAL A 24 4.14 -2.08 10.56
C VAL A 24 5.07 -3.11 9.94
N ASN A 25 5.38 -4.15 10.70
CA ASN A 25 6.01 -5.34 10.14
C ASN A 25 4.93 -6.28 9.59
N ASN A 26 4.74 -6.27 8.26
CA ASN A 26 3.70 -7.04 7.58
C ASN A 26 3.75 -8.54 7.89
N LYS A 27 4.91 -9.09 8.27
CA LYS A 27 5.08 -10.51 8.60
C LYS A 27 4.32 -10.96 9.85
N HIS A 28 3.87 -10.02 10.69
CA HIS A 28 3.01 -10.35 11.83
C HIS A 28 1.57 -10.67 11.42
N PHE A 29 1.14 -10.25 10.24
CA PHE A 29 -0.25 -10.37 9.78
C PHE A 29 -0.39 -11.19 8.51
N LEU A 30 0.61 -11.12 7.63
CA LEU A 30 0.58 -11.74 6.31
C LEU A 30 1.64 -12.84 6.23
N ASN A 31 1.26 -13.97 5.68
CA ASN A 31 2.24 -14.96 5.24
C ASN A 31 2.99 -14.48 3.98
N ALA A 32 4.06 -15.18 3.60
CA ALA A 32 4.90 -14.78 2.48
C ALA A 32 4.12 -14.64 1.14
N PHE A 33 3.15 -15.53 0.90
CA PHE A 33 2.34 -15.49 -0.32
C PHE A 33 1.40 -14.29 -0.32
N GLN A 34 0.68 -14.04 0.79
CA GLN A 34 -0.19 -12.88 0.93
C GLN A 34 0.59 -11.57 0.82
N ASN A 35 1.76 -11.47 1.45
CA ASN A 35 2.60 -10.28 1.35
C ASN A 35 3.08 -10.04 -0.09
N LYS A 36 3.47 -11.11 -0.80
CA LYS A 36 3.84 -11.02 -2.22
C LYS A 36 2.68 -10.51 -3.08
N GLN A 37 1.49 -11.08 -2.90
CA GLN A 37 0.29 -10.67 -3.63
C GLN A 37 -0.13 -9.23 -3.29
N MET A 38 -0.10 -8.85 -2.01
CA MET A 38 -0.46 -7.50 -1.54
C MET A 38 0.51 -6.45 -2.07
N SER A 39 1.82 -6.73 -2.06
CA SER A 39 2.85 -5.77 -2.45
C SER A 39 2.82 -5.31 -3.91
N THR A 40 1.99 -5.92 -4.77
CA THR A 40 1.91 -5.61 -6.21
C THR A 40 0.50 -5.28 -6.69
N GLN A 41 -0.52 -5.52 -5.86
CA GLN A 41 -1.92 -5.34 -6.20
C GLN A 41 -2.50 -4.20 -5.36
N PRO A 42 -2.86 -3.07 -5.99
CA PRO A 42 -3.41 -1.91 -5.29
C PRO A 42 -4.60 -2.25 -4.39
N ASP A 43 -5.49 -3.12 -4.85
CA ASP A 43 -6.74 -3.43 -4.14
C ASP A 43 -6.45 -4.13 -2.81
N PHE A 44 -5.49 -5.06 -2.82
CA PHE A 44 -5.02 -5.74 -1.62
C PHE A 44 -4.27 -4.80 -0.67
N ILE A 45 -3.65 -3.74 -1.17
CA ILE A 45 -3.04 -2.71 -0.30
C ILE A 45 -4.10 -1.95 0.47
N VAL A 46 -5.20 -1.56 -0.20
CA VAL A 46 -6.32 -0.87 0.44
C VAL A 46 -7.01 -1.78 1.44
N GLU A 47 -7.30 -3.02 1.05
CA GLU A 47 -7.91 -4.02 1.95
C GLU A 47 -7.04 -4.27 3.19
N TYR A 48 -5.73 -4.44 2.99
CA TYR A 48 -4.80 -4.62 4.09
C TYR A 48 -4.68 -3.36 4.97
N ALA A 49 -4.71 -2.17 4.37
CA ALA A 49 -4.72 -0.92 5.13
C ALA A 49 -5.94 -0.80 6.04
N HIS A 50 -7.12 -1.20 5.55
CA HIS A 50 -8.36 -1.20 6.34
C HIS A 50 -8.28 -2.21 7.48
N PHE A 51 -7.76 -3.42 7.20
CA PHE A 51 -7.47 -4.41 8.24
C PHE A 51 -6.54 -3.87 9.33
N LEU A 52 -5.44 -3.21 8.94
CA LEU A 52 -4.51 -2.59 9.89
C LEU A 52 -5.18 -1.47 10.69
N GLY A 53 -6.02 -0.66 10.03
CA GLY A 53 -6.81 0.37 10.69
C GLY A 53 -7.69 -0.21 11.79
N ASP A 54 -8.48 -1.24 11.48
CA ASP A 54 -9.37 -1.90 12.45
C ASP A 54 -8.60 -2.55 13.59
N HIS A 55 -7.43 -3.13 13.31
CA HIS A 55 -6.56 -3.72 14.32
C HIS A 55 -6.01 -2.66 15.28
N TYR A 56 -5.37 -1.61 14.75
CA TYR A 56 -4.69 -0.61 15.57
C TYR A 56 -5.64 0.37 16.25
N LYS A 57 -6.84 0.62 15.71
CA LYS A 57 -7.88 1.36 16.45
C LYS A 57 -8.24 0.67 17.76
N LYS A 58 -8.36 -0.67 17.73
CA LYS A 58 -8.65 -1.49 18.91
C LYS A 58 -7.45 -1.54 19.86
N GLU A 59 -6.25 -1.77 19.34
CA GLU A 59 -5.02 -1.85 20.14
C GLU A 59 -4.72 -0.53 20.87
N LEU A 60 -4.81 0.60 20.14
CA LEU A 60 -4.52 1.93 20.66
C LEU A 60 -5.70 2.57 21.40
N LYS A 61 -6.88 1.97 21.34
CA LYS A 61 -8.14 2.51 21.86
C LYS A 61 -8.42 3.94 21.36
N SER A 62 -8.17 4.17 20.06
CA SER A 62 -8.32 5.47 19.42
C SER A 62 -8.71 5.33 17.96
N ASP A 63 -9.76 6.04 17.55
CA ASP A 63 -10.20 6.11 16.15
C ASP A 63 -9.41 7.14 15.33
N ASN A 64 -8.60 7.98 15.99
CA ASN A 64 -7.92 9.10 15.38
C ASN A 64 -6.55 8.70 14.78
N ILE A 65 -6.58 7.71 13.89
CA ILE A 65 -5.41 7.21 13.17
C ILE A 65 -5.61 7.27 11.66
N GLY A 66 -4.50 7.33 10.92
CA GLY A 66 -4.44 7.15 9.48
C GLY A 66 -3.47 6.04 9.11
N VAL A 67 -3.69 5.41 7.95
CA VAL A 67 -2.82 4.36 7.41
C VAL A 67 -2.26 4.81 6.07
N PHE A 68 -0.94 4.88 6.00
CA PHE A 68 -0.20 5.32 4.81
C PHE A 68 0.71 4.19 4.37
N VAL A 69 1.02 4.16 3.06
CA VAL A 69 1.91 3.15 2.50
C VAL A 69 2.96 3.80 1.61
N GLU A 70 4.18 3.31 1.70
CA GLU A 70 5.19 3.50 0.67
C GLU A 70 5.21 2.24 -0.19
N GLY A 71 4.86 2.38 -1.47
CA GLY A 71 4.73 1.28 -2.41
C GLY A 71 5.59 1.49 -3.64
N TYR A 72 6.47 0.52 -3.93
CA TYR A 72 7.33 0.49 -5.10
C TYR A 72 7.07 -0.76 -5.92
N ILE A 73 7.07 -0.62 -7.25
CA ILE A 73 6.85 -1.74 -8.16
C ILE A 73 7.81 -1.71 -9.34
N SER A 74 8.30 -2.89 -9.72
CA SER A 74 8.98 -3.16 -10.98
C SER A 74 8.05 -4.00 -11.87
N LEU A 75 7.99 -3.62 -13.15
CA LEU A 75 7.16 -4.27 -14.18
C LEU A 75 8.04 -4.77 -15.32
N ASN A 76 8.08 -6.10 -15.51
CA ASN A 76 8.86 -6.77 -16.56
C ASN A 76 10.34 -6.35 -16.58
N GLY A 77 11.02 -6.41 -15.43
CA GLY A 77 12.45 -6.11 -15.31
C GLY A 77 12.84 -4.63 -15.38
N ARG A 78 11.87 -3.71 -15.49
CA ARG A 78 12.13 -2.26 -15.44
C ARG A 78 12.54 -1.79 -14.05
N ILE A 79 13.19 -0.63 -13.99
CA ILE A 79 13.56 0.01 -12.72
C ILE A 79 12.31 0.21 -11.86
N SER A 80 12.45 -0.13 -10.58
CA SER A 80 11.37 0.04 -9.60
C SER A 80 10.99 1.51 -9.44
N LYS A 81 9.70 1.82 -9.48
CA LYS A 81 9.17 3.19 -9.29
C LYS A 81 8.09 3.20 -8.20
N PRO A 82 7.89 4.34 -7.52
CA PRO A 82 6.71 4.54 -6.68
C PRO A 82 5.43 4.34 -7.50
N TYR A 83 4.44 3.65 -6.95
CA TYR A 83 3.15 3.45 -7.65
C TYR A 83 1.92 3.74 -6.78
N ILE A 84 2.10 3.99 -5.49
CA ILE A 84 1.06 4.45 -4.57
C ILE A 84 1.47 5.81 -4.01
N ASP A 85 0.54 6.78 -3.96
CA ASP A 85 0.82 8.09 -3.35
C ASP A 85 0.97 7.94 -1.83
N PRO A 86 2.18 8.18 -1.26
CA PRO A 86 2.43 7.98 0.16
C PRO A 86 1.76 9.03 1.07
N ARG A 87 1.13 10.05 0.49
CA ARG A 87 0.46 11.14 1.21
C ARG A 87 -1.02 10.88 1.43
N ILE A 88 -1.58 9.84 0.82
CA ILE A 88 -3.00 9.52 0.92
C ILE A 88 -3.22 8.56 2.09
N ASP A 89 -4.16 8.93 2.96
CA ASP A 89 -4.66 8.06 4.02
C ASP A 89 -5.58 7.00 3.40
N LEU A 90 -5.08 5.76 3.35
CA LEU A 90 -5.79 4.64 2.74
C LEU A 90 -7.06 4.25 3.49
N LEU A 91 -7.22 4.64 4.76
CA LEU A 91 -8.49 4.43 5.48
C LEU A 91 -9.64 5.25 4.90
N LYS A 92 -9.33 6.32 4.16
CA LYS A 92 -10.32 7.17 3.48
C LYS A 92 -10.59 6.71 2.05
N VAL A 93 -9.77 5.80 1.52
CA VAL A 93 -9.95 5.22 0.19
C VAL A 93 -11.01 4.13 0.27
N LYS A 94 -12.00 4.20 -0.63
CA LYS A 94 -12.96 3.12 -0.86
C LYS A 94 -12.54 2.38 -2.12
N ASP A 95 -12.50 1.06 -2.06
CA ASP A 95 -12.26 0.27 -3.27
C ASP A 95 -13.52 0.27 -4.15
N GLY A 96 -13.30 0.33 -5.46
CA GLY A 96 -14.33 0.49 -6.46
C GLY A 96 -13.75 0.51 -7.87
N PHE A 97 -14.63 0.50 -8.87
CA PHE A 97 -14.25 0.48 -10.29
C PHE A 97 -13.95 1.88 -10.86
N GLU A 98 -14.14 2.93 -10.06
CA GLU A 98 -13.82 4.29 -10.47
C GLU A 98 -12.30 4.49 -10.61
N HIS A 99 -11.93 5.59 -11.27
CA HIS A 99 -10.52 5.93 -11.45
C HIS A 99 -9.83 6.16 -10.09
N LYS A 100 -8.76 5.40 -9.85
CA LYS A 100 -8.03 5.39 -8.57
C LYS A 100 -6.98 6.50 -8.55
N THR A 101 -7.31 7.62 -7.92
CA THR A 101 -6.44 8.81 -7.83
C THR A 101 -5.20 8.63 -6.94
N TRP A 102 -5.17 7.56 -6.15
CA TRP A 102 -4.06 7.22 -5.26
C TRP A 102 -3.02 6.28 -5.88
N ILE A 103 -3.27 5.79 -7.10
CA ILE A 103 -2.30 5.06 -7.90
C ILE A 103 -1.56 6.09 -8.77
N LEU A 104 -0.24 6.12 -8.66
CA LEU A 104 0.58 7.05 -9.42
C LEU A 104 0.65 6.64 -10.89
N PRO A 105 0.67 7.60 -11.84
CA PRO A 105 0.79 7.29 -13.25
C PRO A 105 2.13 6.62 -13.54
N PHE A 106 2.11 5.63 -14.42
CA PHE A 106 3.33 4.97 -14.88
C PHE A 106 3.82 5.64 -16.16
N GLU A 107 4.69 6.64 -16.00
CA GLU A 107 5.32 7.37 -17.09
C GLU A 107 6.63 6.66 -17.48
N ASP A 108 6.49 5.58 -18.26
CA ASP A 108 7.62 4.91 -18.88
C ASP A 108 7.26 4.46 -20.29
N GLU A 109 8.16 4.70 -21.24
CA GLU A 109 7.95 4.29 -22.63
C GLU A 109 8.44 2.85 -22.82
N ILE A 110 7.59 2.01 -23.42
CA ILE A 110 8.02 0.69 -23.87
C ILE A 110 8.86 0.87 -25.13
N LYS A 111 10.17 0.97 -24.94
CA LYS A 111 11.13 0.79 -26.03
C LYS A 111 11.20 -0.71 -26.28
N GLY A 112 10.49 -1.18 -27.32
CA GLY A 112 10.60 -2.56 -27.77
C GLY A 112 12.05 -2.94 -28.05
N LEU A 113 12.33 -4.25 -28.09
CA LEU A 113 13.57 -4.77 -28.66
C LEU A 113 13.56 -4.59 -30.19
#